data_AF-A0AAE4A2Z8-F1
#
_entry.id   AF-A0AAE4A2Z8-F1
#
_cell.length_a   1.000
_cell.length_b   1.000
_cell.length_c   1.000
_cell.angle_alpha   90.00
_cell.angle_beta   90.00
_cell.angle_gamma   90.00
#
_symmetry.space_group_name_H-M   'P 1'
#
loop_
_entity.id
_entity.type
_entity.pdbx_description
1 polymer ?
#
loop_
_entity_poly.entity_id
_entity_poly.type
_entity_poly.pdbx_seq_one_letter_code
_entity_poly.pdbx_strand_id
1 'polypeptide(L)'
;MAHDNGHSHGHGHAHGSGVTDARALKTALTLILAFMCVEVTVGVIASSLALLSDAAHMLTDAAALALSLLALRIARRPARGSMTYGFGRVEILSAQANGVTLLLLGSWITFEAIRRLVDPPEVEGGLVLAVAVLGIFVNLAATWVLARANRESLNVEGSFQHILTDLYAFIATAIAGAVILLTGFERADPIASLLVAGSMFIAGYGLVKASARVFLEAAPEGFDPEQIGMTLARHEGVVEVHDLHVWEVTSGFPALSAHVVAKKGLDLHELRLALAAELDEQFGLHHTTLQLDHEQGPLQIAPLGAGQPAEGVSATAPDSPSDSRAPEK
;
A
#
# COMPACT_ATOMS: atom_id res chain seq x y z
N MET A 1 -31.01 10.08 43.26
CA MET A 1 -30.37 9.18 42.27
C MET A 1 -30.06 10.03 41.06
N ALA A 2 -28.81 10.48 40.93
CA ALA A 2 -28.33 11.28 39.81
C ALA A 2 -27.44 10.37 38.97
N HIS A 3 -27.73 10.31 37.66
CA HIS A 3 -26.99 9.50 36.70
C HIS A 3 -25.70 10.21 36.30
N ASP A 4 -24.60 9.46 36.39
CA ASP A 4 -23.26 9.87 36.01
C ASP A 4 -23.07 9.55 34.51
N ASN A 5 -22.79 10.57 33.70
CA ASN A 5 -22.52 10.43 32.26
C ASN A 5 -21.04 10.17 32.06
N GLY A 6 -20.67 8.89 31.91
CA GLY A 6 -19.35 8.49 31.46
C GLY A 6 -19.15 8.79 29.98
N HIS A 7 -18.46 9.88 29.68
CA HIS A 7 -17.92 10.13 28.33
C HIS A 7 -16.70 9.23 28.10
N SER A 8 -16.86 8.18 27.28
CA SER A 8 -15.75 7.43 26.72
C SER A 8 -15.17 8.21 25.53
N HIS A 9 -13.95 8.71 25.70
CA HIS A 9 -13.17 9.25 24.59
C HIS A 9 -12.53 8.08 23.82
N GLY A 10 -13.01 7.84 22.59
CA GLY A 10 -12.34 6.94 21.65
C GLY A 10 -10.95 7.47 21.29
N HIS A 11 -9.93 6.69 21.62
CA HIS A 11 -8.54 6.99 21.27
C HIS A 11 -8.28 6.68 19.78
N GLY A 12 -8.23 7.71 18.94
CA GLY A 12 -7.69 7.61 17.59
C GLY A 12 -6.17 7.41 17.64
N HIS A 13 -5.71 6.17 17.45
CA HIS A 13 -4.29 5.79 17.51
C HIS A 13 -3.47 6.02 16.22
N ALA A 14 -3.99 6.73 15.22
CA ALA A 14 -3.34 6.84 13.90
C ALA A 14 -2.25 7.93 13.75
N HIS A 15 -1.98 8.76 14.76
CA HIS A 15 -1.08 9.92 14.60
C HIS A 15 0.38 9.70 15.02
N GLY A 16 0.73 8.55 15.62
CA GLY A 16 2.08 8.24 16.10
C GLY A 16 2.99 7.47 15.13
N SER A 17 2.43 6.52 14.37
CA SER A 17 3.17 5.55 13.54
C SER A 17 3.95 6.22 12.40
N GLY A 18 3.38 7.23 11.76
CA GLY A 18 4.07 7.89 10.66
C GLY A 18 5.42 8.49 11.08
N VAL A 19 5.49 9.20 12.20
CA VAL A 19 6.77 9.85 12.59
C VAL A 19 7.87 8.82 12.83
N THR A 20 7.53 7.65 13.37
CA THR A 20 8.47 6.54 13.55
C THR A 20 8.90 5.95 12.20
N ASP A 21 7.98 5.76 11.26
CA ASP A 21 8.26 5.19 9.94
C ASP A 21 9.21 6.08 9.12
N ALA A 22 8.96 7.40 9.12
CA ALA A 22 9.80 8.38 8.43
C ALA A 22 11.23 8.38 9.00
N ARG A 23 11.37 8.27 10.32
CA ARG A 23 12.67 8.23 10.99
C ARG A 23 13.39 6.93 10.67
N ALA A 24 12.70 5.80 10.71
CA ALA A 24 13.27 4.49 10.41
C ALA A 24 13.79 4.43 8.96
N LEU A 25 12.97 4.81 7.98
CA LEU A 25 13.37 4.89 6.57
C LEU A 25 14.54 5.86 6.35
N LYS A 26 14.55 7.02 7.03
CA LYS A 26 15.65 7.99 6.92
C LYS A 26 16.95 7.44 7.49
N THR A 27 16.88 6.76 8.63
CA THR A 27 18.06 6.12 9.24
C THR A 27 18.59 4.99 8.36
N ALA A 28 17.72 4.12 7.83
CA ALA A 28 18.10 3.07 6.89
C ALA A 28 18.77 3.65 5.64
N LEU A 29 18.18 4.67 5.02
CA LEU A 29 18.76 5.38 3.88
C LEU A 29 20.14 5.96 4.20
N THR A 30 20.31 6.54 5.40
CA THR A 30 21.59 7.12 5.82
C THR A 30 22.67 6.04 5.98
N LEU A 31 22.31 4.88 6.55
CA LEU A 31 23.23 3.74 6.70
C LEU A 31 23.68 3.20 5.33
N ILE A 32 22.73 3.00 4.42
CA ILE A 32 22.99 2.48 3.07
C ILE A 32 23.85 3.47 2.26
N LEU A 33 23.53 4.77 2.29
CA LEU A 33 24.35 5.79 1.63
C LEU A 33 25.76 5.87 2.22
N ALA A 34 25.90 5.76 3.55
CA ALA A 34 27.21 5.78 4.19
C ALA A 34 28.05 4.56 3.77
N PHE A 35 27.44 3.38 3.69
CA PHE A 35 28.13 2.17 3.25
C PHE A 35 28.47 2.21 1.74
N MET A 36 27.56 2.69 0.91
CA MET A 36 27.84 2.93 -0.53
C MET A 36 29.06 3.85 -0.72
N CYS A 37 29.20 4.92 0.08
CA CYS A 37 30.39 5.78 0.03
C CYS A 37 31.69 5.02 0.38
N VAL A 38 31.62 4.08 1.32
CA VAL A 38 32.76 3.21 1.67
C VAL A 38 33.10 2.31 0.47
N GLU A 39 32.11 1.65 -0.13
CA GLU A 39 32.33 0.78 -1.30
C GLU A 39 32.90 1.53 -2.50
N VAL A 40 32.38 2.72 -2.81
CA VAL A 40 32.93 3.57 -3.88
C VAL A 40 34.40 3.92 -3.57
N THR A 41 34.71 4.30 -2.33
CA THR A 41 36.06 4.69 -1.93
C THR A 41 37.01 3.49 -2.03
N VAL A 42 36.63 2.33 -1.50
CA VAL A 42 37.42 1.10 -1.55
C VAL A 42 37.56 0.62 -3.00
N GLY A 43 36.50 0.67 -3.79
CA GLY A 43 36.49 0.29 -5.20
C GLY A 43 37.43 1.13 -6.05
N VAL A 44 37.47 2.46 -5.84
CA VAL A 44 38.42 3.35 -6.52
C VAL A 44 39.87 3.05 -6.09
N ILE A 45 40.13 2.91 -4.78
CA ILE A 45 41.48 2.62 -4.26
C ILE A 45 41.99 1.28 -4.78
N ALA A 46 41.13 0.26 -4.78
CA ALA A 46 41.44 -1.08 -5.28
C ALA A 46 41.41 -1.18 -6.81
N SER A 47 41.01 -0.13 -7.54
CA SER A 47 40.75 -0.17 -8.99
C SER A 47 39.82 -1.34 -9.40
N SER A 48 38.86 -1.66 -8.54
CA SER A 48 37.98 -2.82 -8.69
C SER A 48 36.65 -2.43 -9.32
N LEU A 49 36.45 -2.84 -10.57
CA LEU A 49 35.17 -2.68 -11.27
C LEU A 49 34.03 -3.46 -10.61
N ALA A 50 34.35 -4.58 -9.94
CA ALA A 50 33.35 -5.36 -9.21
C ALA A 50 32.74 -4.55 -8.05
N LEU A 51 33.58 -3.90 -7.23
CA LEU A 51 33.11 -3.07 -6.12
C LEU A 51 32.38 -1.81 -6.58
N LEU A 52 32.82 -1.20 -7.69
CA LEU A 52 32.11 -0.06 -8.27
C LEU A 52 30.74 -0.46 -8.85
N SER A 53 30.62 -1.67 -9.41
CA SER A 53 29.34 -2.21 -9.87
C SER A 53 28.39 -2.49 -8.71
N ASP A 54 28.91 -2.98 -7.58
CA ASP A 54 28.12 -3.20 -6.35
C ASP A 54 27.63 -1.87 -5.76
N ALA A 55 28.49 -0.85 -5.72
CA ALA A 55 28.09 0.49 -5.33
C ALA A 55 27.00 1.09 -6.24
N ALA A 56 26.99 0.78 -7.53
CA ALA A 56 25.94 1.21 -8.44
C ALA A 56 24.59 0.51 -8.16
N HIS A 57 24.62 -0.75 -7.73
CA HIS A 57 23.44 -1.46 -7.23
C HIS A 57 22.91 -0.80 -5.95
N MET A 58 23.79 -0.54 -4.98
CA MET A 58 23.47 0.17 -3.73
C MET A 58 22.90 1.57 -3.94
N LEU A 59 23.27 2.25 -5.02
CA LEU A 59 22.66 3.53 -5.42
C LEU A 59 21.19 3.35 -5.80
N THR A 60 20.84 2.28 -6.52
CA THR A 60 19.44 1.99 -6.86
C THR A 60 18.61 1.66 -5.63
N ASP A 61 19.21 0.99 -4.63
CA ASP A 61 18.55 0.67 -3.36
C ASP A 61 18.31 1.94 -2.53
N ALA A 62 19.32 2.82 -2.46
CA ALA A 62 19.19 4.13 -1.85
C ALA A 62 18.10 4.99 -2.54
N ALA A 63 18.01 4.93 -3.87
CA ALA A 63 16.96 5.63 -4.62
C ALA A 63 15.56 5.09 -4.29
N ALA A 64 15.39 3.77 -4.16
CA ALA A 64 14.12 3.15 -3.75
C ALA A 64 13.69 3.61 -2.34
N LEU A 65 14.63 3.65 -1.38
CA LEU A 65 14.35 4.17 -0.04
C LEU A 65 14.05 5.67 -0.02
N ALA A 66 14.75 6.46 -0.83
CA ALA A 66 14.49 7.88 -0.99
C ALA A 66 13.09 8.15 -1.60
N LEU A 67 12.70 7.35 -2.60
CA LEU A 67 11.35 7.37 -3.17
C LEU A 67 10.31 7.03 -2.11
N SER A 68 10.59 6.00 -1.30
CA SER A 68 9.72 5.57 -0.20
C SER A 68 9.53 6.67 0.85
N LEU A 69 10.59 7.39 1.23
CA LEU A 69 10.51 8.56 2.11
C LEU A 69 9.71 9.70 1.50
N LEU A 70 9.90 9.98 0.20
CA LEU A 70 9.18 11.03 -0.50
C LEU A 70 7.69 10.69 -0.56
N ALA A 71 7.34 9.45 -0.91
CA ALA A 71 5.97 8.98 -0.97
C ALA A 71 5.26 9.12 0.38
N LEU A 72 5.91 8.68 1.45
CA LEU A 72 5.42 8.81 2.82
C LEU A 72 5.24 10.29 3.24
N ARG A 73 6.11 11.20 2.77
CA ARG A 73 5.93 12.64 2.99
C ARG A 73 4.75 13.23 2.21
N ILE A 74 4.51 12.75 0.99
CA ILE A 74 3.41 13.20 0.14
C ILE A 74 2.08 12.65 0.66
N ALA A 75 2.02 11.36 1.02
CA ALA A 75 0.83 10.68 1.52
C ALA A 75 0.25 11.32 2.79
N ARG A 76 1.09 11.97 3.60
CA ARG A 76 0.65 12.72 4.81
C ARG A 76 -0.04 14.04 4.55
N ARG A 77 -0.03 14.52 3.31
CA ARG A 77 -0.71 15.78 3.00
C ARG A 77 -2.22 15.54 3.14
N PRO A 78 -2.94 16.42 3.86
CA PRO A 78 -4.39 16.31 3.99
C PRO A 78 -5.05 16.44 2.62
N ALA A 79 -6.27 15.92 2.50
CA ALA A 79 -7.12 16.10 1.33
C ALA A 79 -7.27 17.58 0.98
N ARG A 80 -7.09 17.93 -0.31
CA ARG A 80 -7.17 19.31 -0.79
C ARG A 80 -7.52 19.37 -2.27
N GLY A 81 -8.37 20.33 -2.64
CA GLY A 81 -8.77 20.55 -4.03
C GLY A 81 -9.53 19.35 -4.59
N SER A 82 -9.11 18.88 -5.76
CA SER A 82 -9.69 17.71 -6.44
C SER A 82 -9.30 16.35 -5.82
N MET A 83 -8.38 16.32 -4.85
CA MET A 83 -7.93 15.08 -4.18
C MET A 83 -8.76 14.83 -2.92
N THR A 84 -9.98 14.31 -3.08
CA THR A 84 -10.98 14.14 -2.00
C THR A 84 -10.56 13.14 -0.93
N TYR A 85 -9.87 12.05 -1.32
CA TYR A 85 -9.24 11.08 -0.40
C TYR A 85 -7.80 11.44 -0.01
N GLY A 86 -7.31 12.60 -0.44
CA GLY A 86 -5.92 13.01 -0.23
C GLY A 86 -4.91 12.23 -1.08
N PHE A 87 -3.71 12.05 -0.56
CA PHE A 87 -2.55 11.56 -1.31
C PHE A 87 -2.11 10.13 -0.93
N GLY A 88 -2.95 9.38 -0.21
CA GLY A 88 -2.62 8.02 0.28
C GLY A 88 -2.10 7.09 -0.83
N ARG A 89 -2.73 7.10 -2.01
CA ARG A 89 -2.34 6.25 -3.17
C ARG A 89 -0.89 6.46 -3.66
N VAL A 90 -0.22 7.56 -3.29
CA VAL A 90 1.20 7.75 -3.60
C VAL A 90 2.08 6.71 -2.90
N GLU A 91 1.67 6.24 -1.73
CA GLU A 91 2.30 5.12 -1.02
C GLU A 91 2.30 3.84 -1.88
N ILE A 92 1.14 3.54 -2.48
CA ILE A 92 0.92 2.37 -3.31
C ILE A 92 1.74 2.46 -4.61
N LEU A 93 1.81 3.65 -5.21
CA LEU A 93 2.65 3.91 -6.39
C LEU A 93 4.14 3.70 -6.09
N SER A 94 4.60 4.12 -4.90
CA SER A 94 5.98 3.91 -4.46
C SER A 94 6.28 2.43 -4.26
N ALA A 95 5.39 1.70 -3.59
CA ALA A 95 5.49 0.24 -3.44
C ALA A 95 5.56 -0.46 -4.81
N GLN A 96 4.67 -0.08 -5.75
CA GLN A 96 4.67 -0.60 -7.12
C GLN A 96 6.00 -0.33 -7.84
N ALA A 97 6.55 0.88 -7.72
CA ALA A 97 7.82 1.27 -8.33
C ALA A 97 9.02 0.49 -7.75
N ASN A 98 9.05 0.29 -6.42
CA ASN A 98 10.06 -0.54 -5.77
C ASN A 98 9.96 -2.00 -6.24
N GLY A 99 8.73 -2.55 -6.31
CA GLY A 99 8.51 -3.92 -6.76
C GLY A 99 8.96 -4.13 -8.21
N VAL A 100 8.66 -3.18 -9.10
CA VAL A 100 9.14 -3.21 -10.49
C VAL A 100 10.66 -3.09 -10.55
N THR A 101 11.27 -2.23 -9.73
CA THR A 101 12.74 -2.08 -9.65
C THR A 101 13.39 -3.41 -9.27
N LEU A 102 12.87 -4.11 -8.26
CA LEU A 102 13.36 -5.44 -7.86
C LEU A 102 13.29 -6.45 -9.01
N LEU A 103 12.19 -6.48 -9.77
CA LEU A 103 12.04 -7.38 -10.92
C LEU A 103 13.02 -7.06 -12.06
N LEU A 104 13.22 -5.78 -12.38
CA LEU A 104 14.15 -5.35 -13.41
C LEU A 104 15.61 -5.65 -13.01
N LEU A 105 15.96 -5.36 -11.76
CA LEU A 105 17.30 -5.57 -11.23
C LEU A 105 17.61 -7.07 -11.07
N GLY A 106 16.66 -7.86 -10.58
CA GLY A 106 16.75 -9.32 -10.55
C GLY A 106 16.92 -9.92 -11.96
N SER A 107 16.23 -9.37 -12.97
CA SER A 107 16.41 -9.79 -14.37
C SER A 107 17.81 -9.47 -14.90
N TRP A 108 18.32 -8.28 -14.59
CA TRP A 108 19.68 -7.87 -14.97
C TRP A 108 20.75 -8.74 -14.29
N ILE A 109 20.64 -8.95 -12.96
CA ILE A 109 21.56 -9.80 -12.18
C ILE A 109 21.51 -11.25 -12.69
N THR A 110 20.32 -11.78 -13.01
CA THR A 110 20.18 -13.12 -13.58
C THR A 110 20.94 -13.24 -14.90
N PHE A 111 20.80 -12.25 -15.79
CA PHE A 111 21.52 -12.23 -17.06
C PHE A 111 23.04 -12.21 -16.85
N GLU A 112 23.54 -11.33 -15.98
CA GLU A 112 24.98 -11.21 -15.69
C GLU A 112 25.53 -12.48 -15.01
N ALA A 113 24.80 -13.08 -14.08
CA ALA A 113 25.17 -14.31 -13.40
C ALA A 113 25.25 -15.51 -14.39
N ILE A 114 24.28 -15.64 -15.30
CA ILE A 114 24.33 -16.67 -16.35
C ILE A 114 25.56 -16.47 -17.25
N ARG A 115 25.88 -15.23 -17.61
CA ARG A 115 27.08 -14.92 -18.40
C ARG A 115 28.36 -15.32 -17.67
N ARG A 116 28.49 -14.98 -16.39
CA ARG A 116 29.67 -15.31 -15.57
C ARG A 116 29.81 -16.80 -15.24
N LEU A 117 28.73 -17.58 -15.31
CA LEU A 117 28.82 -19.05 -15.23
C LEU A 117 29.58 -19.66 -16.41
N VAL A 118 29.50 -19.02 -17.58
CA VAL A 118 30.16 -19.48 -18.82
C VAL A 118 31.61 -19.01 -18.87
N ASP A 119 31.86 -17.76 -18.51
CA ASP A 119 33.20 -17.13 -18.53
C ASP A 119 33.48 -16.44 -17.17
N PRO A 120 34.03 -17.17 -16.18
CA PRO A 120 34.27 -16.64 -14.85
C PRO A 120 35.40 -15.60 -14.88
N PRO A 121 35.20 -14.38 -14.36
CA PRO A 121 36.30 -13.44 -14.17
C PRO A 121 37.18 -13.86 -13.00
N GLU A 122 38.47 -13.48 -13.03
CA GLU A 122 39.33 -13.60 -11.86
C GLU A 122 38.84 -12.62 -10.77
N VAL A 123 38.36 -13.13 -9.65
CA VAL A 123 37.83 -12.34 -8.54
C VAL A 123 38.82 -12.32 -7.38
N GLU A 124 39.20 -11.15 -6.90
CA GLU A 124 39.93 -11.00 -5.63
C GLU A 124 39.00 -11.33 -4.43
N GLY A 125 38.85 -12.63 -4.13
CA GLY A 125 37.94 -13.13 -3.10
C GLY A 125 38.15 -12.53 -1.71
N GLY A 126 39.35 -12.02 -1.40
CA GLY A 126 39.67 -11.38 -0.11
C GLY A 126 38.99 -10.03 0.09
N LEU A 127 39.01 -9.15 -0.91
CA LEU A 127 38.34 -7.87 -0.85
C LEU A 127 36.82 -8.04 -0.88
N VAL A 128 36.32 -8.93 -1.74
CA VAL A 128 34.89 -9.24 -1.84
C VAL A 128 34.34 -9.76 -0.50
N LEU A 129 35.05 -10.68 0.16
CA LEU A 129 34.63 -11.18 1.47
C LEU A 129 34.61 -10.07 2.54
N ALA A 130 35.63 -9.21 2.58
CA ALA A 130 35.71 -8.14 3.57
C ALA A 130 34.57 -7.12 3.42
N VAL A 131 34.29 -6.69 2.18
CA VAL A 131 33.19 -5.77 1.88
C VAL A 131 31.85 -6.43 2.16
N ALA A 132 31.66 -7.69 1.75
CA ALA A 132 30.41 -8.41 2.00
C ALA A 132 30.10 -8.54 3.50
N VAL A 133 31.10 -8.88 4.32
CA VAL A 133 30.94 -8.94 5.79
C VAL A 133 30.55 -7.59 6.37
N LEU A 134 31.17 -6.50 5.92
CA LEU A 134 30.79 -5.14 6.35
C LEU A 134 29.34 -4.81 5.93
N GLY A 135 28.97 -5.15 4.70
CA GLY A 135 27.61 -4.98 4.17
C GLY A 135 26.55 -5.74 4.97
N ILE A 136 26.85 -6.96 5.44
CA ILE A 136 25.97 -7.72 6.34
C ILE A 136 25.66 -6.92 7.61
N PHE A 137 26.68 -6.36 8.27
CA PHE A 137 26.47 -5.60 9.52
C PHE A 137 25.64 -4.34 9.29
N VAL A 138 25.88 -3.63 8.19
CA VAL A 138 25.11 -2.43 7.83
C VAL A 138 23.65 -2.79 7.53
N ASN A 139 23.41 -3.82 6.71
CA ASN A 139 22.06 -4.24 6.36
C ASN A 139 21.30 -4.84 7.53
N LEU A 140 21.98 -5.53 8.45
CA LEU A 140 21.38 -6.01 9.69
C LEU A 140 20.93 -4.82 10.57
N ALA A 141 21.76 -3.78 10.68
CA ALA A 141 21.39 -2.56 11.40
C ALA A 141 20.21 -1.84 10.73
N ALA A 142 20.21 -1.70 9.41
CA ALA A 142 19.12 -1.09 8.66
C ALA A 142 17.81 -1.89 8.80
N THR A 143 17.87 -3.21 8.66
CA THR A 143 16.74 -4.14 8.86
C THR A 143 16.18 -4.02 10.28
N TRP A 144 17.05 -3.97 11.29
CA TRP A 144 16.62 -3.86 12.69
C TRP A 144 15.94 -2.53 13.00
N VAL A 145 16.42 -1.43 12.40
CA VAL A 145 15.76 -0.12 12.52
C VAL A 145 14.39 -0.13 11.86
N LEU A 146 14.28 -0.72 10.66
CA LEU A 146 13.03 -0.73 9.91
C LEU A 146 12.01 -1.73 10.45
N ALA A 147 12.45 -2.81 11.10
CA ALA A 147 11.59 -3.76 11.82
C ALA A 147 10.77 -3.11 12.96
N ARG A 148 11.13 -1.90 13.38
CA ARG A 148 10.41 -1.10 14.38
C ARG A 148 9.37 -0.15 13.78
N ALA A 149 9.29 -0.05 12.46
CA ALA A 149 8.29 0.75 11.74
C ALA A 149 7.00 -0.04 11.52
N ASN A 150 5.90 0.65 11.20
CA ASN A 150 4.62 0.00 10.93
C ASN A 150 4.65 -0.76 9.60
N ARG A 151 4.66 -2.09 9.67
CA ARG A 151 4.71 -2.99 8.49
C ARG A 151 3.37 -3.15 7.77
N GLU A 152 2.29 -2.56 8.29
CA GLU A 152 1.02 -2.47 7.55
C GLU A 152 1.11 -1.52 6.36
N SER A 153 2.04 -0.55 6.38
CA SER A 153 2.29 0.29 5.21
C SER A 153 2.98 -0.51 4.11
N LEU A 154 2.33 -0.66 2.96
CA LEU A 154 2.91 -1.33 1.79
C LEU A 154 4.26 -0.72 1.35
N ASN A 155 4.45 0.59 1.55
CA ASN A 155 5.70 1.26 1.23
C ASN A 155 6.83 0.96 2.24
N VAL A 156 6.51 0.89 3.53
CA VAL A 156 7.46 0.46 4.58
C VAL A 156 7.79 -1.01 4.40
N GLU A 157 6.78 -1.84 4.17
CA GLU A 157 6.93 -3.27 3.91
C GLU A 157 7.78 -3.53 2.67
N GLY A 158 7.52 -2.80 1.57
CA GLY A 158 8.33 -2.90 0.36
C GLY A 158 9.79 -2.50 0.60
N SER A 159 10.04 -1.42 1.35
CA SER A 159 11.39 -1.02 1.75
C SER A 159 12.08 -2.06 2.63
N PHE A 160 11.32 -2.71 3.53
CA PHE A 160 11.83 -3.75 4.41
C PHE A 160 12.21 -5.01 3.65
N GLN A 161 11.35 -5.46 2.74
CA GLN A 161 11.64 -6.61 1.88
C GLN A 161 12.85 -6.35 1.01
N HIS A 162 13.01 -5.12 0.48
CA HIS A 162 14.18 -4.71 -0.29
C HIS A 162 15.48 -4.82 0.51
N ILE A 163 15.56 -4.19 1.69
CA ILE A 163 16.76 -4.27 2.54
C ILE A 163 17.03 -5.72 2.98
N LEU A 164 15.98 -6.50 3.23
CA LEU A 164 16.13 -7.90 3.61
C LEU A 164 16.69 -8.75 2.46
N THR A 165 16.27 -8.50 1.23
CA THR A 165 16.87 -9.15 0.04
C THR A 165 18.34 -8.76 -0.12
N ASP A 166 18.71 -7.51 0.17
CA ASP A 166 20.10 -7.04 0.13
C ASP A 166 20.94 -7.72 1.23
N LEU A 167 20.39 -7.87 2.44
CA LEU A 167 21.05 -8.63 3.50
C LEU A 167 21.35 -10.07 3.06
N TYR A 168 20.38 -10.75 2.44
CA TYR A 168 20.60 -12.08 1.90
C TYR A 168 21.61 -12.08 0.75
N ALA A 169 21.66 -11.02 -0.05
CA ALA A 169 22.69 -10.83 -1.07
C ALA A 169 24.08 -10.79 -0.45
N PHE A 170 24.31 -9.93 0.54
CA PHE A 170 25.60 -9.84 1.22
C PHE A 170 26.00 -11.15 1.91
N ILE A 171 25.05 -11.89 2.50
CA ILE A 171 25.31 -13.21 3.07
C ILE A 171 25.73 -14.21 1.98
N ALA A 172 25.00 -14.26 0.87
CA ALA A 172 25.30 -15.15 -0.24
C ALA A 172 26.67 -14.84 -0.86
N THR A 173 26.99 -13.56 -1.07
CA THR A 173 28.29 -13.09 -1.55
C THR A 173 29.42 -13.41 -0.57
N ALA A 174 29.21 -13.25 0.73
CA ALA A 174 30.21 -13.63 1.73
C ALA A 174 30.49 -15.14 1.73
N ILE A 175 29.45 -15.98 1.60
CA ILE A 175 29.61 -17.43 1.48
C ILE A 175 30.36 -17.77 0.18
N ALA A 176 30.00 -17.15 -0.95
CA ALA A 176 30.69 -17.35 -2.21
C ALA A 176 32.18 -16.96 -2.13
N GLY A 177 32.49 -15.80 -1.56
CA GLY A 177 33.87 -15.34 -1.34
C GLY A 177 34.67 -16.32 -0.48
N ALA A 178 34.08 -16.85 0.61
CA ALA A 178 34.72 -17.87 1.44
C ALA A 178 34.98 -19.18 0.65
N VAL A 179 34.04 -19.63 -0.16
CA VAL A 179 34.21 -20.81 -1.02
C VAL A 179 35.33 -20.59 -2.03
N ILE A 180 35.39 -19.43 -2.68
CA ILE A 180 36.44 -19.07 -3.64
C ILE A 180 37.81 -19.10 -2.96
N LEU A 181 37.95 -18.49 -1.77
CA LEU A 181 39.21 -18.46 -1.04
C LEU A 181 39.69 -19.85 -0.57
N LEU A 182 38.77 -20.72 -0.18
CA LEU A 182 39.12 -22.05 0.35
C LEU A 182 39.32 -23.11 -0.74
N THR A 183 38.63 -22.99 -1.87
CA THR A 183 38.55 -24.06 -2.90
C THR A 183 39.00 -23.63 -4.29
N GLY A 184 39.11 -22.33 -4.54
CA GLY A 184 39.33 -21.78 -5.89
C GLY A 184 38.12 -21.92 -6.82
N PHE A 185 36.94 -22.26 -6.31
CA PHE A 185 35.74 -22.45 -7.13
C PHE A 185 35.09 -21.11 -7.51
N GLU A 186 35.59 -20.49 -8.58
CA GLU A 186 35.16 -19.17 -9.08
C GLU A 186 33.68 -19.09 -9.47
N ARG A 187 33.04 -20.23 -9.76
CA ARG A 187 31.60 -20.28 -10.09
C ARG A 187 30.68 -20.13 -8.87
N ALA A 188 31.21 -20.09 -7.66
CA ALA A 188 30.41 -19.88 -6.45
C ALA A 188 29.64 -18.55 -6.47
N ASP A 189 30.29 -17.48 -6.95
CA ASP A 189 29.72 -16.13 -6.99
C ASP A 189 28.51 -16.03 -7.93
N PRO A 190 28.59 -16.45 -9.21
CA PRO A 190 27.42 -16.48 -10.09
C PRO A 190 26.25 -17.32 -9.57
N ILE A 191 26.53 -18.45 -8.90
CA ILE A 191 25.48 -19.29 -8.29
C ILE A 191 24.80 -18.54 -7.14
N ALA A 192 25.58 -17.87 -6.28
CA ALA A 192 25.04 -17.02 -5.22
C ALA A 192 24.18 -15.89 -5.80
N SER A 193 24.64 -15.21 -6.85
CA SER A 193 23.87 -14.16 -7.52
C SER A 193 22.52 -14.64 -8.07
N LEU A 194 22.44 -15.88 -8.59
CA LEU A 194 21.16 -16.46 -9.04
C LEU A 194 20.18 -16.71 -7.89
N LEU A 195 20.67 -17.15 -6.71
CA LEU A 195 19.83 -17.31 -5.53
C LEU A 195 19.28 -15.97 -5.05
N VAL A 196 20.12 -14.93 -5.07
CA VAL A 196 19.72 -13.55 -4.75
C VAL A 196 18.68 -13.03 -5.73
N ALA A 197 18.91 -13.19 -7.04
CA ALA A 197 17.93 -12.79 -8.04
C ALA A 197 16.59 -13.50 -7.84
N GLY A 198 16.60 -14.78 -7.46
CA GLY A 198 15.39 -15.54 -7.10
C GLY A 198 14.61 -14.92 -5.93
N SER A 199 15.28 -14.48 -4.88
CA SER A 199 14.61 -13.81 -3.74
C SER A 199 14.05 -12.44 -4.12
N MET A 200 14.76 -11.68 -4.97
CA MET A 200 14.27 -10.41 -5.52
C MET A 200 13.00 -10.59 -6.36
N PHE A 201 12.92 -11.66 -7.17
CA PHE A 201 11.70 -11.97 -7.92
C PHE A 201 10.51 -12.26 -7.02
N ILE A 202 10.71 -13.03 -5.95
CA ILE A 202 9.65 -13.35 -4.98
C ILE A 202 9.15 -12.07 -4.28
N ALA A 203 10.07 -11.26 -3.76
CA ALA A 203 9.74 -9.99 -3.09
C ALA A 203 9.08 -8.99 -4.06
N GLY A 204 9.70 -8.77 -5.22
CA GLY A 204 9.20 -7.84 -6.24
C GLY A 204 7.82 -8.23 -6.75
N TYR A 205 7.58 -9.52 -7.06
CA TYR A 205 6.26 -10.00 -7.49
C TYR A 205 5.20 -9.82 -6.39
N GLY A 206 5.53 -10.14 -5.13
CA GLY A 206 4.64 -9.93 -3.99
C GLY A 206 4.19 -8.48 -3.88
N LEU A 207 5.13 -7.54 -3.96
CA LEU A 207 4.86 -6.11 -3.83
C LEU A 207 4.06 -5.55 -5.03
N VAL A 208 4.41 -5.98 -6.25
CA VAL A 208 3.66 -5.64 -7.47
C VAL A 208 2.23 -6.16 -7.40
N LYS A 209 2.04 -7.40 -6.95
CA LYS A 209 0.71 -8.01 -6.82
C LYS A 209 -0.13 -7.27 -5.77
N ALA A 210 0.44 -6.97 -4.60
CA ALA A 210 -0.26 -6.27 -3.53
C ALA A 210 -0.68 -4.85 -3.96
N SER A 211 0.22 -4.08 -4.56
CA SER A 211 -0.10 -2.75 -5.08
C SER A 211 -1.11 -2.77 -6.24
N ALA A 212 -1.01 -3.73 -7.15
CA ALA A 212 -1.98 -3.91 -8.22
C ALA A 212 -3.40 -4.19 -7.69
N ARG A 213 -3.56 -4.98 -6.62
CA ARG A 213 -4.87 -5.21 -6.00
C ARG A 213 -5.52 -3.92 -5.53
N VAL A 214 -4.75 -3.01 -4.92
CA VAL A 214 -5.24 -1.70 -4.45
C VAL A 214 -5.62 -0.79 -5.63
N PHE A 215 -4.91 -0.85 -6.76
CA PHE A 215 -5.28 -0.10 -7.97
C PHE A 215 -6.51 -0.66 -8.68
N LEU A 216 -6.69 -1.98 -8.62
CA LEU A 216 -7.85 -2.67 -9.19
C LEU A 216 -9.07 -2.65 -8.25
N GLU A 217 -8.99 -1.91 -7.14
CA GLU A 217 -10.07 -1.78 -6.16
C GLU A 217 -10.57 -3.13 -5.64
N ALA A 218 -9.66 -4.09 -5.53
CA ALA A 218 -9.96 -5.39 -4.96
C ALA A 218 -10.24 -5.25 -3.46
N ALA A 219 -11.07 -6.17 -2.94
CA ALA A 219 -11.26 -6.28 -1.50
C ALA A 219 -9.90 -6.53 -0.80
N PRO A 220 -9.63 -5.83 0.32
CA PRO A 220 -8.40 -6.02 1.09
C PRO A 220 -8.30 -7.44 1.64
N GLU A 221 -7.08 -7.90 1.91
CA GLU A 221 -6.89 -9.24 2.47
C GLU A 221 -7.57 -9.35 3.85
N GLY A 222 -8.28 -10.46 4.08
CA GLY A 222 -9.09 -10.67 5.29
C GLY A 222 -10.52 -10.15 5.21
N PHE A 223 -10.87 -9.37 4.19
CA PHE A 223 -12.25 -8.94 3.94
C PHE A 223 -12.87 -9.81 2.86
N ASP A 224 -13.87 -10.61 3.24
CA ASP A 224 -14.69 -11.38 2.32
C ASP A 224 -16.00 -10.63 2.04
N PRO A 225 -16.19 -10.08 0.82
CA PRO A 225 -17.42 -9.38 0.45
C PRO A 225 -18.67 -10.25 0.62
N GLU A 226 -18.56 -11.57 0.40
CA GLU A 226 -19.69 -12.49 0.58
C GLU A 226 -20.08 -12.58 2.06
N GLN A 227 -19.10 -12.77 2.94
CA GLN A 227 -19.32 -12.79 4.39
C GLN A 227 -19.93 -11.47 4.88
N ILE A 228 -19.39 -10.33 4.44
CA ILE A 228 -19.89 -8.99 4.82
C ILE A 228 -21.34 -8.81 4.37
N GLY A 229 -21.64 -9.15 3.10
CA GLY A 229 -22.99 -9.08 2.55
C GLY A 229 -23.97 -9.96 3.32
N MET A 230 -23.55 -11.18 3.70
CA MET A 230 -24.36 -12.09 4.51
C MET A 230 -24.63 -11.56 5.92
N THR A 231 -23.65 -10.91 6.55
CA THR A 231 -23.83 -10.28 7.86
C THR A 231 -24.88 -9.16 7.77
N LEU A 232 -24.73 -8.25 6.81
CA LEU A 232 -25.70 -7.17 6.59
C LEU A 232 -27.11 -7.70 6.28
N ALA A 233 -27.22 -8.73 5.44
CA ALA A 233 -28.50 -9.32 5.07
C ALA A 233 -29.20 -10.08 6.23
N ARG A 234 -28.46 -10.44 7.29
CA ARG A 234 -29.02 -11.08 8.50
C ARG A 234 -29.56 -10.10 9.52
N HIS A 235 -29.22 -8.82 9.41
CA HIS A 235 -29.70 -7.81 10.35
C HIS A 235 -31.23 -7.69 10.26
N GLU A 236 -31.89 -7.60 11.41
CA GLU A 236 -33.34 -7.46 11.45
C GLU A 236 -33.77 -6.17 10.73
N GLY A 237 -34.71 -6.30 9.80
CA GLY A 237 -35.21 -5.16 9.02
C GLY A 237 -34.57 -4.99 7.65
N VAL A 238 -33.46 -5.68 7.37
CA VAL A 238 -32.92 -5.79 6.01
C VAL A 238 -33.68 -6.85 5.22
N VAL A 239 -34.05 -6.52 4.00
CA VAL A 239 -34.70 -7.42 3.03
C VAL A 239 -33.68 -7.92 2.01
N GLU A 240 -32.81 -7.02 1.54
CA GLU A 240 -31.83 -7.31 0.50
C GLU A 240 -30.61 -6.40 0.64
N VAL A 241 -29.45 -6.91 0.25
CA VAL A 241 -28.21 -6.12 0.06
C VAL A 241 -27.70 -6.39 -1.34
N HIS A 242 -27.44 -5.34 -2.11
CA HIS A 242 -26.84 -5.42 -3.44
C HIS A 242 -25.90 -4.24 -3.70
N ASP A 243 -25.23 -4.24 -4.86
CA ASP A 243 -24.23 -3.23 -5.22
C ASP A 243 -23.12 -3.08 -4.15
N LEU A 244 -22.80 -4.18 -3.45
CA LEU A 244 -21.80 -4.22 -2.40
C LEU A 244 -20.40 -4.18 -3.01
N HIS A 245 -19.68 -3.11 -2.72
CA HIS A 245 -18.30 -2.89 -3.12
C HIS A 245 -17.45 -2.67 -1.87
N VAL A 246 -16.34 -3.40 -1.79
CA VAL A 246 -15.35 -3.27 -0.72
C VAL A 246 -13.99 -3.12 -1.37
N TRP A 247 -13.27 -2.05 -1.04
CA TRP A 247 -11.96 -1.77 -1.61
C TRP A 247 -11.03 -1.14 -0.58
N GLU A 248 -9.75 -1.07 -0.90
CA GLU A 248 -8.76 -0.36 -0.10
C GLU A 248 -8.30 0.90 -0.85
N VAL A 249 -8.39 2.07 -0.22
CA VAL A 249 -7.93 3.33 -0.85
C VAL A 249 -6.40 3.44 -0.76
N THR A 250 -5.87 3.09 0.41
CA THR A 250 -4.44 3.02 0.75
C THR A 250 -4.29 2.06 1.93
N SER A 251 -3.07 1.63 2.21
CA SER A 251 -2.74 0.74 3.33
C SER A 251 -3.50 1.11 4.62
N GLY A 252 -4.33 0.21 5.12
CA GLY A 252 -5.07 0.39 6.38
C GLY A 252 -6.27 1.35 6.28
N PHE A 253 -6.73 1.68 5.07
CA PHE A 253 -7.95 2.45 4.84
C PHE A 253 -8.92 1.66 3.95
N PRO A 254 -9.56 0.61 4.50
CA PRO A 254 -10.63 -0.09 3.80
C PRO A 254 -11.89 0.78 3.74
N ALA A 255 -12.60 0.72 2.62
CA ALA A 255 -13.81 1.45 2.35
C ALA A 255 -14.89 0.51 1.79
N LEU A 256 -16.15 0.82 2.10
CA LEU A 256 -17.29 0.04 1.65
C LEU A 256 -18.39 0.96 1.11
N SER A 257 -19.01 0.54 0.01
CA SER A 257 -20.27 1.08 -0.48
C SER A 257 -21.27 -0.06 -0.68
N ALA A 258 -22.53 0.15 -0.29
CA ALA A 258 -23.57 -0.83 -0.52
C ALA A 258 -24.95 -0.18 -0.63
N HIS A 259 -25.85 -0.85 -1.36
CA HIS A 259 -27.27 -0.55 -1.33
C HIS A 259 -27.99 -1.60 -0.47
N VAL A 260 -28.76 -1.12 0.50
CA VAL A 260 -29.53 -1.93 1.44
C VAL A 260 -31.01 -1.61 1.30
N VAL A 261 -31.82 -2.63 1.03
CA VAL A 261 -33.28 -2.53 0.98
C VAL A 261 -33.84 -2.92 2.35
N ALA A 262 -34.58 -2.02 2.98
CA ALA A 262 -35.17 -2.20 4.30
C ALA A 262 -36.68 -2.46 4.24
N LYS A 263 -37.23 -3.15 5.25
CA LYS A 263 -38.68 -3.35 5.38
C LYS A 263 -39.42 -2.00 5.47
N LYS A 264 -40.68 -1.96 5.02
CA LYS A 264 -41.51 -0.75 5.14
C LYS A 264 -41.74 -0.34 6.59
N GLY A 265 -41.74 0.98 6.83
CA GLY A 265 -42.10 1.57 8.13
C GLY A 265 -40.97 1.58 9.18
N LEU A 266 -39.77 1.11 8.83
CA LEU A 266 -38.58 1.29 9.67
C LEU A 266 -38.00 2.70 9.55
N ASP A 267 -37.32 3.16 10.60
CA ASP A 267 -36.48 4.35 10.49
C ASP A 267 -35.15 3.97 9.80
N LEU A 268 -34.96 4.44 8.58
CA LEU A 268 -33.74 4.19 7.80
C LEU A 268 -32.50 4.80 8.45
N HIS A 269 -32.64 5.90 9.20
CA HIS A 269 -31.51 6.51 9.88
C HIS A 269 -30.98 5.62 11.01
N GLU A 270 -31.89 5.08 11.83
CA GLU A 270 -31.54 4.13 12.90
C GLU A 270 -30.94 2.84 12.34
N LEU A 271 -31.55 2.28 11.29
CA LEU A 271 -31.01 1.08 10.63
C LEU A 271 -29.61 1.33 10.05
N ARG A 272 -29.39 2.46 9.37
CA ARG A 272 -28.07 2.80 8.82
C ARG A 272 -27.00 2.90 9.93
N LEU A 273 -27.35 3.49 11.08
CA LEU A 273 -26.42 3.59 12.22
C LEU A 273 -26.10 2.21 12.80
N ALA A 274 -27.10 1.34 12.95
CA ALA A 274 -26.92 -0.03 13.44
C ALA A 274 -26.01 -0.85 12.52
N LEU A 275 -26.26 -0.81 11.20
CA LEU A 275 -25.43 -1.51 10.21
C LEU A 275 -24.00 -0.95 10.15
N ALA A 276 -23.84 0.38 10.23
CA ALA A 276 -22.51 0.99 10.27
C ALA A 276 -21.73 0.59 11.53
N ALA A 277 -22.39 0.52 12.69
CA ALA A 277 -21.77 0.04 13.92
C ALA A 277 -21.38 -1.45 13.83
N GLU A 278 -22.24 -2.28 13.23
CA GLU A 278 -21.93 -3.70 13.03
C GLU A 278 -20.73 -3.92 12.11
N LEU A 279 -20.64 -3.16 11.02
CA LEU A 279 -19.50 -3.17 10.10
C LEU A 279 -18.19 -2.73 10.78
N ASP A 280 -18.28 -1.73 11.66
CA ASP A 280 -17.15 -1.26 12.45
C ASP A 280 -16.69 -2.33 13.47
N GLU A 281 -17.61 -2.83 14.29
CA GLU A 281 -17.30 -3.76 15.38
C GLU A 281 -16.81 -5.13 14.89
N GLN A 282 -17.38 -5.67 13.81
CA GLN A 282 -17.03 -7.01 13.32
C GLN A 282 -15.88 -7.01 12.33
N PHE A 283 -15.75 -5.96 11.51
CA PHE A 283 -14.81 -5.93 10.39
C PHE A 283 -13.81 -4.76 10.45
N GLY A 284 -13.98 -3.78 11.35
CA GLY A 284 -13.14 -2.58 11.40
C GLY A 284 -13.38 -1.63 10.21
N LEU A 285 -14.54 -1.70 9.55
CA LEU A 285 -14.88 -0.85 8.42
C LEU A 285 -15.41 0.51 8.89
N HIS A 286 -14.51 1.46 9.13
CA HIS A 286 -14.88 2.80 9.60
C HIS A 286 -15.43 3.73 8.50
N HIS A 287 -15.07 3.49 7.23
CA HIS A 287 -15.46 4.34 6.10
C HIS A 287 -16.50 3.65 5.21
N THR A 288 -17.77 3.75 5.61
CA THR A 288 -18.89 3.09 4.93
C THR A 288 -19.88 4.10 4.35
N THR A 289 -20.28 3.89 3.10
CA THR A 289 -21.42 4.59 2.48
C THR A 289 -22.54 3.59 2.23
N LEU A 290 -23.62 3.69 3.00
CA LEU A 290 -24.78 2.83 2.84
C LEU A 290 -25.91 3.68 2.24
N GLN A 291 -26.34 3.34 1.03
CA GLN A 291 -27.59 3.81 0.48
C GLN A 291 -28.72 2.91 1.02
N LEU A 292 -29.78 3.52 1.54
CA LEU A 292 -30.93 2.79 2.06
C LEU A 292 -32.19 3.20 1.33
N ASP A 293 -32.95 2.21 0.88
CA ASP A 293 -34.29 2.37 0.34
C ASP A 293 -35.26 1.42 1.07
N HIS A 294 -36.53 1.78 1.10
CA HIS A 294 -37.56 0.82 1.52
C HIS A 294 -37.86 -0.17 0.40
N GLU A 295 -38.26 -1.39 0.79
CA GLU A 295 -38.83 -2.36 -0.13
C GLU A 295 -39.95 -1.70 -0.94
N GLN A 296 -39.79 -1.69 -2.26
CA GLN A 296 -40.84 -1.20 -3.13
C GLN A 296 -41.90 -2.30 -3.21
N GLY A 297 -43.17 -1.90 -3.05
CA GLY A 297 -44.26 -2.85 -3.32
C GLY A 297 -44.25 -3.28 -4.79
N PRO A 298 -45.04 -4.31 -5.16
CA PRO A 298 -45.21 -4.65 -6.57
C PRO A 298 -45.61 -3.39 -7.35
N LEU A 299 -44.95 -3.15 -8.49
CA LEU A 299 -45.25 -2.04 -9.39
C LEU A 299 -46.75 -2.04 -9.72
N GLN A 300 -47.47 -1.04 -9.21
CA GLN A 300 -48.87 -0.84 -9.55
C GLN A 300 -48.94 -0.16 -10.91
N ILE A 301 -49.03 -0.96 -11.97
CA ILE A 301 -49.31 -0.46 -13.31
C ILE A 301 -50.81 -0.14 -13.37
N ALA A 302 -51.16 1.12 -13.19
CA ALA A 302 -52.52 1.58 -13.46
C ALA A 302 -52.78 1.57 -14.98
N PRO A 303 -53.91 1.04 -15.46
CA PRO A 303 -54.24 1.13 -16.87
C PRO A 303 -54.37 2.59 -17.30
N LEU A 304 -53.74 2.96 -18.42
CA LEU A 304 -53.88 4.27 -19.04
C LEU A 304 -55.38 4.51 -19.33
N GLY A 305 -56.04 5.35 -18.51
CA GLY A 305 -57.43 5.75 -18.71
C GLY A 305 -58.37 5.61 -17.51
N ALA A 306 -57.96 4.99 -16.40
CA ALA A 306 -58.77 5.01 -15.18
C ALA A 306 -58.43 6.25 -14.34
N GLY A 307 -59.06 7.38 -14.66
CA GLY A 307 -58.89 8.63 -13.93
C GLY A 307 -59.25 8.50 -12.45
N GLN A 308 -58.38 9.01 -11.58
CA GLN A 308 -58.81 9.53 -10.29
C GLN A 308 -59.08 11.04 -10.47
N PRO A 309 -60.18 11.58 -9.91
CA PRO A 309 -60.39 13.01 -9.91
C PRO A 309 -59.28 13.67 -9.10
N ALA A 310 -58.65 14.69 -9.68
CA ALA A 310 -57.66 15.50 -9.01
C ALA A 310 -58.27 16.14 -7.75
N GLU A 311 -57.99 15.60 -6.57
CA GLU A 311 -58.17 16.36 -5.33
C GLU A 311 -57.03 17.37 -5.24
N GLY A 312 -57.45 18.64 -5.27
CA GLY A 312 -56.62 19.81 -5.53
C GLY A 312 -55.36 19.94 -4.68
N VAL A 313 -54.25 20.14 -5.38
CA VAL A 313 -53.16 20.97 -4.90
C VAL A 313 -53.23 22.28 -5.68
N SER A 314 -53.83 23.30 -5.05
CA SER A 314 -53.81 24.67 -5.53
C SER A 314 -52.38 25.20 -5.42
N ALA A 315 -51.61 25.12 -6.51
CA ALA A 315 -50.35 25.84 -6.64
C ALA A 315 -50.66 27.29 -7.05
N THR A 316 -50.70 28.19 -6.08
CA THR A 316 -50.54 29.62 -6.34
C THR A 316 -49.13 29.84 -6.91
N ALA A 317 -49.06 30.24 -8.17
CA ALA A 317 -47.82 30.66 -8.81
C ALA A 317 -47.31 31.99 -8.21
N PRO A 318 -46.01 32.18 -7.97
CA PRO A 318 -45.47 33.50 -7.69
C PRO A 318 -45.36 34.30 -8.99
N ASP A 319 -45.85 35.54 -8.93
CA ASP A 319 -45.76 36.56 -9.97
C ASP A 319 -44.32 36.69 -10.51
N SER A 320 -44.20 36.68 -11.84
CA SER A 320 -42.99 37.08 -12.55
C SER A 320 -43.01 38.60 -12.73
N PRO A 321 -41.99 39.37 -12.30
CA PRO A 321 -41.95 40.78 -12.62
C PRO A 321 -41.46 40.99 -14.05
N SER A 322 -42.25 41.75 -14.80
CA SER A 322 -41.96 42.29 -16.13
C SER A 322 -40.76 43.26 -16.12
N ASP A 323 -39.80 42.97 -16.99
CA ASP A 323 -39.02 43.85 -17.87
C ASP A 323 -38.95 45.38 -17.56
N SER A 324 -37.73 45.90 -17.38
CA SER A 324 -37.32 47.19 -17.99
C SER A 324 -35.79 47.39 -18.06
N ARG A 325 -35.25 47.23 -19.27
CA ARG A 325 -34.19 48.02 -19.97
C ARG A 325 -33.09 48.79 -19.18
N ALA A 326 -31.83 48.35 -19.36
CA ALA A 326 -30.60 49.03 -19.87
C ALA A 326 -30.08 50.40 -19.28
N PRO A 327 -28.85 50.90 -19.62
CA PRO A 327 -27.49 50.31 -19.71
C PRO A 327 -26.39 51.20 -19.01
N GLU A 328 -25.08 50.95 -19.30
CA GLU A 328 -23.84 51.71 -18.96
C GLU A 328 -23.30 51.54 -17.52
N LYS A 329 -22.02 51.24 -17.24
CA LYS A 329 -20.71 51.47 -17.88
C LYS A 329 -19.74 50.35 -17.50
#